data_AF-A0A7C6VD71-F1
#
_entry.id   AF-A0A7C6VD71-F1
#
_cell.length_a   1.000
_cell.length_b   1.000
_cell.length_c   1.000
_cell.angle_alpha   90.00
_cell.angle_beta   90.00
_cell.angle_gamma   90.00
#
_symmetry.space_group_name_H-M   'P 1'
#
loop_
_entity.id
_entity.type
_entity.pdbx_description
1 polymer ?
#
loop_
_entity_poly.entity_id
_entity_poly.type
_entity_poly.pdbx_seq_one_letter_code
_entity_poly.pdbx_strand_id
1 'polypeptide(L)'
;MANDTKYAYAVARVRVLETRLLEKGQIDRMVEARNAQEALQVLGETVYGNAVAELEDVYQYEELLGGELGRAYQTVRSFYPEPALVDIFAAKYDVHNLKVLLKAHFLGIEPDETILSTGAGSIPLDSLKAMFREEDFRDLPPALRAAVEEIREAFVQEPDPQLIDIILDRALYEHIFAMAEKLPFLQELFTHKANLVNIKTFLRVKNLGRDWAFLEKVLLPGGDLDRDIFRELLDEPLEVFSDRLAMSPYAQVVEEGIREWQERQSLTRFEKLADDFLLHFVREKKHASFGPEPLVGYLMAKENELKLIRIIMVGKINRLPTEEIRERLRDVYV
;
A
#
# COMPACT_ATOMS: atom_id res chain seq x y z
N MET A 1 30.14 -12.54 13.59
CA MET A 1 29.66 -13.83 14.15
C MET A 1 28.75 -13.69 15.37
N ALA A 2 28.65 -12.55 16.07
CA ALA A 2 27.73 -12.37 17.22
C ALA A 2 26.39 -11.69 16.88
N ASN A 3 26.13 -11.34 15.61
CA ASN A 3 24.94 -10.58 15.19
C ASN A 3 23.98 -11.37 14.27
N ASP A 4 24.40 -12.53 13.75
CA ASP A 4 23.59 -13.34 12.81
C ASP A 4 22.41 -14.05 13.49
N THR A 5 22.40 -14.15 14.82
CA THR A 5 21.29 -14.75 15.58
C THR A 5 20.21 -13.76 16.00
N LYS A 6 20.42 -12.45 15.82
CA LYS A 6 19.48 -11.40 16.26
C LYS A 6 18.07 -11.63 15.71
N TYR A 7 17.97 -12.00 14.44
CA TYR A 7 16.69 -12.25 13.79
C TYR A 7 16.32 -13.73 13.74
N ALA A 8 17.16 -14.66 14.16
CA ALA A 8 16.93 -16.10 13.94
C ALA A 8 15.59 -16.58 14.53
N TYR A 9 15.27 -16.16 15.76
CA TYR A 9 13.98 -16.46 16.39
C TYR A 9 12.81 -15.81 15.64
N ALA A 10 12.95 -14.53 15.27
CA ALA A 10 11.92 -13.78 14.57
C ALA A 10 11.64 -14.34 13.16
N VAL A 11 12.70 -14.67 12.42
CA VAL A 11 12.62 -15.33 11.11
C VAL A 11 11.93 -16.67 11.22
N ALA A 12 12.30 -17.52 12.20
CA ALA A 12 11.64 -18.81 12.41
C ALA A 12 10.14 -18.65 12.66
N ARG A 13 9.74 -17.66 13.48
CA ARG A 13 8.33 -17.33 13.69
C ARG A 13 7.64 -16.82 12.44
N VAL A 14 8.27 -15.94 11.69
CA VAL A 14 7.74 -15.44 10.41
C VAL A 14 7.52 -16.58 9.43
N ARG A 15 8.45 -17.55 9.32
CA ARG A 15 8.25 -18.74 8.47
C ARG A 15 7.01 -19.54 8.85
N VAL A 16 6.73 -19.69 10.14
CA VAL A 16 5.49 -20.34 10.61
C VAL A 16 4.24 -19.52 10.26
N LEU A 17 4.34 -18.19 10.26
CA LEU A 17 3.24 -17.33 9.81
C LEU A 17 3.04 -17.39 8.29
N GLU A 18 4.11 -17.55 7.51
CA GLU A 18 4.02 -17.72 6.05
C GLU A 18 3.24 -18.98 5.66
N THR A 19 3.34 -20.09 6.42
CA THR A 19 2.56 -21.31 6.15
C THR A 19 1.06 -21.16 6.42
N ARG A 20 0.63 -20.01 6.93
CA ARG A 20 -0.78 -19.70 7.22
C ARG A 20 -1.39 -18.75 6.20
N LEU A 21 -0.61 -18.28 5.23
CA LEU A 21 -1.10 -17.46 4.14
C LEU A 21 -1.99 -18.31 3.22
N LEU A 22 -2.92 -17.66 2.54
CA LEU A 22 -3.82 -18.27 1.59
C LEU A 22 -3.07 -18.72 0.34
N GLU A 23 -3.26 -19.98 0.00
CA GLU A 23 -2.73 -20.56 -1.22
C GLU A 23 -3.62 -20.20 -2.42
N LYS A 24 -3.03 -20.29 -3.63
CA LYS A 24 -3.74 -20.02 -4.89
C LYS A 24 -5.08 -20.76 -4.99
N GLY A 25 -5.11 -22.04 -4.60
CA GLY A 25 -6.33 -22.84 -4.65
C GLY A 25 -7.45 -22.30 -3.75
N GLN A 26 -7.13 -21.69 -2.61
CA GLN A 26 -8.14 -21.08 -1.73
C GLN A 26 -8.70 -19.80 -2.36
N ILE A 27 -7.82 -18.95 -2.91
CA ILE A 27 -8.22 -17.74 -3.66
C ILE A 27 -9.09 -18.11 -4.86
N ASP A 28 -8.69 -19.09 -5.66
CA ASP A 28 -9.47 -19.56 -6.82
C ASP A 28 -10.86 -20.08 -6.39
N ARG A 29 -10.96 -20.83 -5.28
CA ARG A 29 -12.27 -21.26 -4.75
C ARG A 29 -13.16 -20.09 -4.33
N MET A 30 -12.60 -19.05 -3.72
CA MET A 30 -13.37 -17.84 -3.37
C MET A 30 -13.87 -17.10 -4.62
N VAL A 31 -13.04 -17.06 -5.67
CA VAL A 31 -13.39 -16.46 -6.97
C VAL A 31 -14.48 -17.25 -7.69
N GLU A 32 -14.49 -18.57 -7.58
CA GLU A 32 -15.54 -19.42 -8.17
C GLU A 32 -16.83 -19.49 -7.36
N ALA A 33 -16.85 -18.93 -6.14
CA ALA A 33 -18.05 -18.89 -5.29
C ALA A 33 -19.21 -18.14 -5.99
N ARG A 34 -20.45 -18.57 -5.79
CA ARG A 34 -21.60 -18.00 -6.53
C ARG A 34 -21.96 -16.59 -6.07
N ASN A 35 -21.65 -16.25 -4.82
CA ASN A 35 -21.98 -14.97 -4.20
C ASN A 35 -21.02 -14.69 -3.02
N ALA A 36 -21.18 -13.52 -2.40
CA ALA A 36 -20.33 -13.07 -1.30
C ALA A 36 -20.41 -13.98 -0.06
N GLN A 37 -21.58 -14.56 0.23
CA GLN A 37 -21.76 -15.46 1.37
C GLN A 37 -20.96 -16.75 1.18
N GLU A 38 -21.04 -17.36 -0.01
CA GLU A 38 -20.24 -18.55 -0.32
C GLU A 38 -18.74 -18.24 -0.34
N ALA A 39 -18.33 -17.05 -0.81
CA ALA A 39 -16.93 -16.64 -0.75
C ALA A 39 -16.43 -16.52 0.70
N LEU A 40 -17.25 -15.97 1.61
CA LEU A 40 -16.93 -15.93 3.05
C LEU A 40 -16.92 -17.33 3.69
N GLN A 41 -17.78 -18.25 3.26
CA GLN A 41 -17.72 -19.64 3.74
C GLN A 41 -16.38 -20.29 3.37
N VAL A 42 -15.91 -20.11 2.13
CA VAL A 42 -14.58 -20.58 1.71
C VAL A 42 -13.48 -19.94 2.55
N LEU A 43 -13.57 -18.63 2.81
CA LEU A 43 -12.64 -17.93 3.70
C LEU A 43 -12.69 -18.47 5.14
N GLY A 44 -13.88 -18.86 5.60
CA GLY A 44 -14.12 -19.42 6.93
C GLY A 44 -13.46 -20.79 7.16
N GLU A 45 -13.15 -21.53 6.10
CA GLU A 45 -12.39 -22.79 6.16
C GLU A 45 -10.89 -22.59 6.40
N THR A 46 -10.42 -21.34 6.45
CA THR A 46 -9.01 -20.98 6.53
C THR A 46 -8.65 -20.43 7.92
N VAL A 47 -7.47 -19.82 8.07
CA VAL A 47 -7.06 -19.15 9.32
C VAL A 47 -7.97 -17.99 9.72
N TYR A 48 -8.81 -17.52 8.79
CA TYR A 48 -9.81 -16.48 9.01
C TYR A 48 -11.12 -17.00 9.63
N GLY A 49 -11.25 -18.32 9.87
CA GLY A 49 -12.49 -18.94 10.35
C GLY A 49 -13.12 -18.28 11.57
N ASN A 50 -12.31 -17.94 12.58
CA ASN A 50 -12.82 -17.27 13.78
C ASN A 50 -13.36 -15.86 13.46
N ALA A 51 -12.64 -15.09 12.65
CA ALA A 51 -13.06 -13.73 12.29
C ALA A 51 -14.31 -13.75 11.40
N VAL A 52 -14.43 -14.73 10.50
CA VAL A 52 -15.65 -14.92 9.69
C VAL A 52 -16.84 -15.31 10.56
N ALA A 53 -16.64 -16.12 11.60
CA ALA A 53 -17.72 -16.54 12.51
C ALA A 53 -18.28 -15.39 13.37
N GLU A 54 -17.52 -14.32 13.55
CA GLU A 54 -17.93 -13.11 14.27
C GLU A 54 -18.71 -12.12 13.39
N LEU A 55 -18.75 -12.31 12.07
CA LEU A 55 -19.48 -11.44 11.15
C LEU A 55 -20.98 -11.69 11.20
N GLU A 56 -21.76 -10.61 11.30
CA GLU A 56 -23.22 -10.66 11.19
C GLU A 56 -23.67 -10.50 9.73
N ASP A 57 -22.93 -9.72 8.93
CA ASP A 57 -23.26 -9.42 7.54
C ASP A 57 -22.01 -9.49 6.64
N VAL A 58 -22.19 -9.93 5.38
CA VAL A 58 -21.15 -9.91 4.35
C VAL A 58 -20.58 -8.51 4.07
N TYR A 59 -21.35 -7.45 4.31
CA TYR A 59 -20.91 -6.06 4.12
C TYR A 59 -19.91 -5.60 5.19
N GLN A 60 -19.78 -6.33 6.30
CA GLN A 60 -18.78 -6.07 7.36
C GLN A 60 -17.40 -6.67 7.06
N TYR A 61 -17.18 -7.22 5.86
CA TYR A 61 -15.90 -7.83 5.49
C TYR A 61 -14.70 -6.88 5.63
N GLU A 62 -14.88 -5.56 5.46
CA GLU A 62 -13.79 -4.59 5.66
C GLU A 62 -13.34 -4.50 7.13
N GLU A 63 -14.25 -4.66 8.09
CA GLU A 63 -13.91 -4.70 9.52
C GLU A 63 -13.05 -5.94 9.83
N LEU A 64 -13.42 -7.09 9.27
CA LEU A 64 -12.61 -8.32 9.34
C LEU A 64 -11.21 -8.08 8.77
N LEU A 65 -11.11 -7.51 7.57
CA LEU A 65 -9.83 -7.26 6.93
C LEU A 65 -8.97 -6.27 7.72
N GLY A 66 -9.57 -5.20 8.24
CA GLY A 66 -8.90 -4.23 9.10
C GLY A 66 -8.40 -4.85 10.41
N GLY A 67 -9.23 -5.66 11.07
CA GLY A 67 -8.86 -6.35 12.30
C GLY A 67 -7.76 -7.40 12.11
N GLU A 68 -7.76 -8.13 10.99
CA GLU A 68 -6.70 -9.09 10.63
C GLU A 68 -5.39 -8.39 10.26
N LEU A 69 -5.46 -7.25 9.59
CA LEU A 69 -4.29 -6.41 9.32
C LEU A 69 -3.66 -5.92 10.63
N GLY A 70 -4.46 -5.33 11.52
CA GLY A 70 -3.99 -4.85 12.82
C GLY A 70 -3.37 -5.98 13.66
N ARG A 71 -4.02 -7.15 13.69
CA ARG A 71 -3.48 -8.34 14.36
C ARG A 71 -2.15 -8.81 13.77
N ALA A 72 -1.98 -8.79 12.44
CA ALA A 72 -0.73 -9.18 11.81
C ALA A 72 0.42 -8.25 12.24
N TYR A 73 0.20 -6.93 12.18
CA TYR A 73 1.20 -5.92 12.59
C TYR A 73 1.57 -6.05 14.08
N GLN A 74 0.58 -6.16 14.97
CA GLN A 74 0.80 -6.35 16.40
C GLN A 74 1.52 -7.67 16.71
N THR A 75 1.14 -8.76 16.02
CA THR A 75 1.77 -10.06 16.19
C THR A 75 3.25 -9.99 15.84
N VAL A 76 3.59 -9.39 14.70
CA VAL A 76 4.98 -9.20 14.30
C VAL A 76 5.74 -8.34 15.31
N ARG A 77 5.20 -7.17 15.70
CA ARG A 77 5.82 -6.28 16.70
C ARG A 77 6.12 -6.97 18.02
N SER A 78 5.32 -7.98 18.42
CA SER A 78 5.48 -8.68 19.70
C SER A 78 6.77 -9.51 19.82
N PHE A 79 7.38 -9.91 18.71
CA PHE A 79 8.54 -10.79 18.72
C PHE A 79 9.71 -10.29 17.86
N TYR A 80 9.50 -9.28 17.03
CA TYR A 80 10.55 -8.79 16.15
C TYR A 80 11.52 -7.90 16.94
N PRO A 81 12.85 -8.12 16.85
CA PRO A 81 13.83 -7.45 17.71
C PRO A 81 13.93 -5.93 17.46
N GLU A 82 13.50 -5.46 16.28
CA GLU A 82 13.50 -4.04 15.92
C GLU A 82 12.11 -3.63 15.42
N PRO A 83 11.25 -3.14 16.33
CA PRO A 83 9.91 -2.68 15.97
C PRO A 83 9.90 -1.60 14.88
N ALA A 84 10.94 -0.76 14.83
CA ALA A 84 11.11 0.28 13.81
C ALA A 84 11.05 -0.26 12.37
N LEU A 85 11.46 -1.53 12.13
CA LEU A 85 11.35 -2.15 10.81
C LEU A 85 9.89 -2.41 10.41
N VAL A 86 9.04 -2.72 11.38
CA VAL A 86 7.60 -2.87 11.18
C VAL A 86 6.96 -1.50 10.95
N ASP A 87 7.45 -0.48 11.65
CA ASP A 87 6.92 0.89 11.58
C ASP A 87 7.10 1.53 10.20
N ILE A 88 8.14 1.14 9.45
CA ILE A 88 8.32 1.54 8.04
C ILE A 88 7.11 1.18 7.18
N PHE A 89 6.53 0.00 7.38
CA PHE A 89 5.35 -0.45 6.64
C PHE A 89 4.06 0.09 7.26
N ALA A 90 4.05 0.28 8.58
CA ALA A 90 2.93 0.83 9.33
C ALA A 90 2.65 2.30 8.99
N ALA A 91 3.68 3.07 8.63
CA ALA A 91 3.61 4.51 8.40
C ALA A 91 2.53 4.92 7.38
N LYS A 92 2.25 4.07 6.38
CA LYS A 92 1.18 4.35 5.40
C LYS A 92 -0.23 4.36 6.04
N TYR A 93 -0.44 3.60 7.10
CA TYR A 93 -1.69 3.60 7.86
C TYR A 93 -1.80 4.80 8.80
N ASP A 94 -0.67 5.27 9.34
CA ASP A 94 -0.63 6.54 10.07
C ASP A 94 -1.00 7.70 9.14
N VAL A 95 -0.42 7.73 7.94
CA VAL A 95 -0.73 8.74 6.91
C VAL A 95 -2.18 8.62 6.43
N HIS A 96 -2.70 7.41 6.24
CA HIS A 96 -4.12 7.22 5.93
C HIS A 96 -5.02 7.81 7.02
N ASN A 97 -4.74 7.51 8.30
CA ASN A 97 -5.50 8.06 9.41
C ASN A 97 -5.37 9.60 9.47
N LEU A 98 -4.19 10.16 9.26
CA LEU A 98 -3.98 11.60 9.17
C LEU A 98 -4.81 12.24 8.04
N LYS A 99 -4.87 11.62 6.85
CA LYS A 99 -5.70 12.09 5.73
C LYS A 99 -7.17 12.14 6.11
N VAL A 100 -7.68 11.08 6.73
CA VAL A 100 -9.08 11.01 7.19
C VAL A 100 -9.37 12.10 8.21
N LEU A 101 -8.51 12.22 9.24
CA LEU A 101 -8.69 13.18 10.33
C LEU A 101 -8.57 14.63 9.86
N LEU A 102 -7.63 14.97 8.97
CA LEU A 102 -7.52 16.31 8.39
C LEU A 102 -8.75 16.66 7.54
N LYS A 103 -9.22 15.74 6.68
CA LYS A 103 -10.41 15.96 5.87
C LYS A 103 -11.63 16.20 6.75
N ALA A 104 -11.83 15.40 7.79
CA ALA A 104 -12.92 15.58 8.75
C ALA A 104 -12.81 16.92 9.49
N HIS A 105 -11.61 17.26 9.98
CA HIS A 105 -11.33 18.52 10.67
C HIS A 105 -11.65 19.75 9.81
N PHE A 106 -11.18 19.80 8.56
CA PHE A 106 -11.46 20.93 7.66
C PHE A 106 -12.91 21.00 7.20
N LEU A 107 -13.62 19.87 7.14
CA LEU A 107 -15.05 19.83 6.84
C LEU A 107 -15.93 20.15 8.05
N GLY A 108 -15.36 20.19 9.26
CA GLY A 108 -16.12 20.39 10.49
C GLY A 108 -17.07 19.23 10.81
N ILE A 109 -16.71 18.02 10.42
CA ILE A 109 -17.48 16.80 10.67
C ILE A 109 -16.68 15.82 11.54
N GLU A 110 -17.38 14.90 12.18
CA GLU A 110 -16.73 13.77 12.85
C GLU A 110 -16.11 12.83 11.81
N PRO A 111 -14.91 12.29 12.07
CA PRO A 111 -14.31 11.30 11.19
C PRO A 111 -15.14 10.02 11.20
N ASP A 112 -15.34 9.44 10.02
CA ASP A 112 -15.95 8.12 9.91
C ASP A 112 -14.98 7.07 10.49
N GLU A 113 -15.39 6.43 11.58
CA GLU A 113 -14.59 5.43 12.29
C GLU A 113 -14.38 4.17 11.46
N THR A 114 -15.27 3.87 10.51
CA THR A 114 -15.20 2.66 9.68
C THR A 114 -14.07 2.70 8.66
N ILE A 115 -13.61 3.90 8.29
CA ILE A 115 -12.51 4.09 7.34
C ILE A 115 -11.17 4.28 8.04
N LEU A 116 -11.13 4.44 9.37
CA LEU A 116 -9.88 4.57 10.11
C LEU A 116 -9.21 3.20 10.27
N SER A 117 -7.90 3.16 10.03
CA SER A 117 -7.10 1.95 10.24
C SER A 117 -6.82 1.77 11.73
N THR A 118 -7.31 0.67 12.30
CA THR A 118 -7.12 0.31 13.70
C THR A 118 -5.99 -0.70 13.85
N GLY A 119 -5.00 -0.39 14.69
CA GLY A 119 -3.96 -1.34 15.12
C GLY A 119 -2.83 -1.62 14.14
N ALA A 120 -2.90 -1.16 12.89
CA ALA A 120 -1.83 -1.33 11.90
C ALA A 120 -0.79 -0.19 11.89
N GLY A 121 -1.19 1.03 12.29
CA GLY A 121 -0.31 2.21 12.36
C GLY A 121 0.79 2.10 13.43
N SER A 122 1.84 2.91 13.30
CA SER A 122 2.88 3.09 14.32
C SER A 122 2.47 4.07 15.42
N ILE A 123 1.54 4.97 15.11
CA ILE A 123 0.98 5.93 16.06
C ILE A 123 -0.37 5.39 16.53
N PRO A 124 -0.61 5.27 17.84
CA PRO A 124 -1.92 4.87 18.35
C PRO A 124 -3.02 5.83 17.85
N LEU A 125 -4.15 5.26 17.39
CA LEU A 125 -5.23 6.06 16.81
C LEU A 125 -5.78 7.10 17.82
N ASP A 126 -5.86 6.74 19.10
CA ASP A 126 -6.30 7.66 20.15
C ASP A 126 -5.33 8.82 20.35
N SER A 127 -4.02 8.57 20.18
CA SER A 127 -3.00 9.63 20.18
C SER A 127 -3.19 10.56 18.99
N LEU A 128 -3.41 10.04 17.77
CA LEU A 128 -3.72 10.88 16.62
C LEU A 128 -4.98 11.73 16.88
N LYS A 129 -6.07 11.12 17.34
CA LYS A 129 -7.31 11.86 17.66
C LYS A 129 -7.09 12.93 18.74
N ALA A 130 -6.25 12.67 19.74
CA ALA A 130 -5.89 13.67 20.75
C ALA A 130 -5.15 14.86 20.14
N MET A 131 -4.19 14.61 19.24
CA MET A 131 -3.46 15.68 18.53
C MET A 131 -4.41 16.63 17.78
N PHE A 132 -5.46 16.11 17.13
CA PHE A 132 -6.47 16.96 16.46
C PHE A 132 -7.38 17.73 17.43
N ARG A 133 -7.72 17.14 18.59
CA ARG A 133 -8.52 17.84 19.61
C ARG A 133 -7.74 18.96 20.30
N GLU A 134 -6.45 18.75 20.53
CA GLU A 134 -5.56 19.66 21.24
C GLU A 134 -4.84 20.64 20.28
N GLU A 135 -4.97 20.43 18.98
CA GLU A 135 -4.22 21.09 17.90
C GLU A 135 -2.69 21.06 18.10
N ASP A 136 -2.19 20.00 18.73
CA ASP A 136 -0.78 19.79 19.04
C ASP A 136 -0.22 18.59 18.29
N PHE A 137 0.62 18.86 17.30
CA PHE A 137 1.21 17.86 16.41
C PHE A 137 2.69 17.61 16.68
N ARG A 138 3.23 18.07 17.82
CA ARG A 138 4.67 17.99 18.14
C ARG A 138 5.21 16.56 18.16
N ASP A 139 4.37 15.61 18.56
CA ASP A 139 4.72 14.19 18.67
C ASP A 139 4.67 13.43 17.33
N LEU A 140 4.24 14.07 16.24
CA LEU A 140 4.35 13.47 14.92
C LEU A 140 5.83 13.36 14.47
N PRO A 141 6.18 12.33 13.68
CA PRO A 141 7.46 12.26 13.00
C PRO A 141 7.75 13.54 12.21
N PRO A 142 9.01 14.01 12.12
CA PRO A 142 9.33 15.33 11.58
C PRO A 142 8.74 15.63 10.20
N ALA A 143 8.81 14.70 9.25
CA ALA A 143 8.24 14.85 7.91
C ALA A 143 6.71 14.97 7.94
N LEU A 144 6.03 14.16 8.77
CA LEU A 144 4.58 14.21 8.91
C LEU A 144 4.11 15.47 9.63
N ARG A 145 4.86 15.95 10.62
CA ARG A 145 4.58 17.21 11.31
C ARG A 145 4.67 18.40 10.36
N ALA A 146 5.77 18.50 9.62
CA ALA A 146 5.97 19.56 8.63
C ALA A 146 4.85 19.54 7.56
N ALA A 147 4.43 18.35 7.13
CA ALA A 147 3.33 18.18 6.20
C ALA A 147 1.99 18.67 6.76
N VAL A 148 1.67 18.37 8.02
CA VAL A 148 0.45 18.87 8.68
C VAL A 148 0.49 20.40 8.79
N GLU A 149 1.63 20.99 9.16
CA GLU A 149 1.82 22.44 9.22
C GLU A 149 1.63 23.09 7.84
N GLU A 150 2.26 22.55 6.79
CA GLU A 150 2.11 23.00 5.40
C GLU A 150 0.66 22.94 4.92
N ILE A 151 -0.06 21.84 5.23
CA ILE A 151 -1.47 21.68 4.87
C ILE A 151 -2.32 22.73 5.58
N ARG A 152 -2.11 22.96 6.88
CA ARG A 152 -2.86 23.98 7.64
C ARG A 152 -2.67 25.37 7.05
N GLU A 153 -1.43 25.72 6.69
CA GLU A 153 -1.13 27.01 6.04
C GLU A 153 -1.78 27.13 4.66
N ALA A 154 -1.69 26.09 3.83
CA ALA A 154 -2.28 26.08 2.50
C ALA A 154 -3.81 26.20 2.53
N PHE A 155 -4.47 25.49 3.45
CA PHE A 155 -5.93 25.50 3.59
C PHE A 155 -6.50 26.84 4.05
N VAL A 156 -5.72 27.66 4.76
CA VAL A 156 -6.11 29.04 5.10
C VAL A 156 -6.14 29.93 3.86
N GLN A 157 -5.27 29.67 2.88
CA GLN A 157 -5.17 30.46 1.64
C GLN A 157 -6.22 30.01 0.62
N GLU A 158 -6.26 28.71 0.32
CA GLU A 158 -7.16 28.12 -0.68
C GLU A 158 -7.49 26.67 -0.30
N PRO A 159 -8.71 26.38 0.20
CA PRO A 159 -9.10 25.02 0.57
C PRO A 159 -9.16 24.09 -0.65
N ASP A 160 -8.21 23.16 -0.74
CA ASP A 160 -8.21 22.09 -1.74
C ASP A 160 -7.91 20.73 -1.07
N PRO A 161 -8.93 19.86 -0.90
CA PRO A 161 -8.76 18.49 -0.38
C PRO A 161 -7.68 17.67 -1.07
N GLN A 162 -7.37 17.96 -2.35
CA GLN A 162 -6.32 17.26 -3.09
C GLN A 162 -4.93 17.54 -2.54
N LEU A 163 -4.69 18.73 -1.98
CA LEU A 163 -3.40 19.10 -1.37
C LEU A 163 -3.07 18.23 -0.16
N ILE A 164 -4.08 17.80 0.61
CA ILE A 164 -3.88 16.90 1.76
C ILE A 164 -3.24 15.59 1.28
N ASP A 165 -3.77 15.01 0.20
CA ASP A 165 -3.26 13.76 -0.35
C ASP A 165 -1.83 13.93 -0.88
N ILE A 166 -1.59 14.99 -1.68
CA ILE A 166 -0.30 15.26 -2.31
C ILE A 166 0.80 15.47 -1.26
N ILE A 167 0.56 16.35 -0.28
CA ILE A 167 1.56 16.74 0.73
C ILE A 167 1.85 15.55 1.65
N LEU A 168 0.82 14.81 2.10
CA LEU A 168 1.03 13.66 2.96
C LEU A 168 1.65 12.45 2.25
N ASP A 169 1.36 12.22 0.97
CA ASP A 169 2.01 11.14 0.22
C ASP A 169 3.49 11.42 -0.01
N ARG A 170 3.87 12.68 -0.25
CA ARG A 170 5.27 13.11 -0.28
C ARG A 170 5.95 12.87 1.07
N ALA A 171 5.34 13.36 2.15
CA ALA A 171 5.88 13.24 3.49
C ALA A 171 5.99 11.78 3.98
N LEU A 172 5.07 10.91 3.55
CA LEU A 172 5.16 9.48 3.78
C LEU A 172 6.47 8.90 3.22
N TYR A 173 6.79 9.21 1.97
CA TYR A 173 8.00 8.68 1.33
C TYR A 173 9.27 9.29 1.94
N GLU A 174 9.28 10.59 2.25
CA GLU A 174 10.39 11.21 2.99
C GLU A 174 10.62 10.51 4.34
N HIS A 175 9.55 10.25 5.08
CA HIS A 175 9.61 9.55 6.36
C HIS A 175 10.12 8.11 6.21
N ILE A 176 9.61 7.38 5.22
CA ILE A 176 10.04 6.01 4.92
C ILE A 176 11.52 5.95 4.57
N PHE A 177 12.01 6.83 3.69
CA PHE A 177 13.43 6.85 3.29
C PHE A 177 14.34 7.23 4.46
N ALA A 178 13.91 8.14 5.34
CA ALA A 178 14.65 8.46 6.55
C ALA A 178 14.75 7.25 7.50
N MET A 179 13.66 6.49 7.68
CA MET A 179 13.69 5.26 8.50
C MET A 179 14.51 4.13 7.84
N ALA A 180 14.50 4.06 6.50
CA ALA A 180 15.22 3.05 5.72
C ALA A 180 16.69 3.41 5.45
N GLU A 181 17.22 4.54 5.94
CA GLU A 181 18.55 5.07 5.60
C GLU A 181 19.68 4.04 5.68
N LYS A 182 19.65 3.17 6.70
CA LYS A 182 20.70 2.17 6.97
C LYS A 182 20.35 0.77 6.47
N LEU A 183 19.33 0.66 5.62
CA LEU A 183 18.74 -0.60 5.18
C LEU A 183 18.66 -0.62 3.65
N PRO A 184 19.77 -0.96 2.95
CA PRO A 184 19.86 -0.88 1.49
C PRO A 184 18.73 -1.61 0.76
N PHE A 185 18.34 -2.79 1.26
CA PHE A 185 17.22 -3.55 0.72
C PHE A 185 15.90 -2.78 0.77
N LEU A 186 15.61 -2.09 1.88
CA LEU A 186 14.40 -1.28 2.00
C LEU A 186 14.47 -0.02 1.14
N GLN A 187 15.64 0.64 1.05
CA GLN A 187 15.81 1.77 0.14
C GLN A 187 15.50 1.35 -1.29
N GLU A 188 16.09 0.26 -1.76
CA GLU A 188 15.86 -0.27 -3.11
C GLU A 188 14.38 -0.64 -3.34
N LEU A 189 13.73 -1.30 -2.37
CA LEU A 189 12.31 -1.64 -2.42
C LEU A 189 11.44 -0.38 -2.57
N PHE A 190 11.67 0.63 -1.72
CA PHE A 190 10.86 1.85 -1.72
C PHE A 190 11.19 2.77 -2.90
N THR A 191 12.41 2.72 -3.45
CA THR A 191 12.76 3.37 -4.72
C THR A 191 11.99 2.76 -5.88
N HIS A 192 11.95 1.42 -6.01
CA HIS A 192 11.10 0.75 -7.00
C HIS A 192 9.63 1.13 -6.83
N LYS A 193 9.14 1.16 -5.59
CA LYS A 193 7.76 1.56 -5.30
C LYS A 193 7.49 3.01 -5.67
N ALA A 194 8.40 3.94 -5.38
CA ALA A 194 8.28 5.35 -5.74
C ALA A 194 8.25 5.53 -7.26
N ASN A 195 9.14 4.84 -7.99
CA ASN A 195 9.18 4.88 -9.45
C ASN A 195 7.89 4.37 -10.09
N LEU A 196 7.36 3.23 -9.64
CA LEU A 196 6.11 2.68 -10.13
C LEU A 196 4.92 3.62 -9.87
N VAL A 197 4.88 4.26 -8.69
CA VAL A 197 3.86 5.28 -8.39
C VAL A 197 4.04 6.50 -9.29
N ASN A 198 5.26 6.99 -9.49
CA ASN A 198 5.55 8.15 -10.34
C ASN A 198 5.19 7.90 -11.81
N ILE A 199 5.49 6.71 -12.34
CA ILE A 199 5.05 6.28 -13.67
C ILE A 199 3.52 6.30 -13.74
N LYS A 200 2.83 5.70 -12.77
CA LYS A 200 1.36 5.71 -12.73
C LYS A 200 0.79 7.12 -12.71
N THR A 201 1.38 7.99 -11.88
CA THR A 201 1.00 9.38 -11.73
C THR A 201 1.21 10.14 -13.04
N PHE A 202 2.33 9.94 -13.72
CA PHE A 202 2.59 10.51 -15.04
C PHE A 202 1.51 10.14 -16.07
N LEU A 203 1.17 8.85 -16.18
CA LEU A 203 0.11 8.39 -17.10
C LEU A 203 -1.24 9.07 -16.81
N ARG A 204 -1.60 9.22 -15.53
CA ARG A 204 -2.84 9.90 -15.11
C ARG A 204 -2.81 11.40 -15.41
N VAL A 205 -1.73 12.09 -15.07
CA VAL A 205 -1.57 13.54 -15.29
C VAL A 205 -1.65 13.85 -16.78
N LYS A 206 -0.92 13.09 -17.61
CA LYS A 206 -0.94 13.24 -19.06
C LYS A 206 -2.35 13.12 -19.62
N ASN A 207 -3.11 12.13 -19.17
CA ASN A 207 -4.50 11.95 -19.59
C ASN A 207 -5.44 13.07 -19.14
N LEU A 208 -5.20 13.62 -17.95
CA LEU A 208 -5.97 14.76 -17.45
C LEU A 208 -5.58 16.07 -18.15
N GLY A 209 -4.59 16.06 -19.05
CA GLY A 209 -4.10 17.26 -19.73
C GLY A 209 -3.49 18.28 -18.77
N ARG A 210 -2.91 17.81 -17.65
CA ARG A 210 -2.26 18.67 -16.65
C ARG A 210 -0.82 18.96 -17.06
N ASP A 211 -0.35 20.13 -16.68
CA ASP A 211 0.98 20.63 -17.04
C ASP A 211 2.10 20.07 -16.15
N TRP A 212 3.35 20.42 -16.50
CA TRP A 212 4.52 20.05 -15.71
C TRP A 212 4.45 20.58 -14.28
N ALA A 213 3.95 21.80 -14.08
CA ALA A 213 3.86 22.41 -12.75
C ALA A 213 2.96 21.60 -11.80
N PHE A 214 1.87 21.03 -12.32
CA PHE A 214 1.06 20.08 -11.56
C PHE A 214 1.80 18.76 -11.34
N LEU A 215 2.39 18.17 -12.40
CA LEU A 215 3.10 16.89 -12.30
C LEU A 215 4.23 16.93 -11.27
N GLU A 216 5.05 17.97 -11.30
CA GLU A 216 6.19 18.15 -10.40
C GLU A 216 5.79 18.14 -8.93
N LYS A 217 4.62 18.69 -8.60
CA LYS A 217 4.07 18.70 -7.23
C LYS A 217 3.63 17.32 -6.76
N VAL A 218 3.16 16.47 -7.67
CA VAL A 218 2.56 15.16 -7.35
C VAL A 218 3.54 13.99 -7.50
N LEU A 219 4.71 14.22 -8.08
CA LEU A 219 5.79 13.23 -8.14
C LEU A 219 6.38 13.00 -6.75
N LEU A 220 6.42 11.74 -6.34
CA LEU A 220 6.99 11.30 -5.08
C LEU A 220 8.53 11.38 -5.10
N PRO A 221 9.15 11.66 -3.94
CA PRO A 221 10.60 11.64 -3.79
C PRO A 221 11.15 10.21 -3.69
N GLY A 222 12.48 10.09 -3.87
CA GLY A 222 13.25 8.87 -3.66
C GLY A 222 13.15 7.78 -4.74
N GLY A 223 12.40 8.04 -5.81
CA GLY A 223 12.58 7.35 -7.09
C GLY A 223 13.94 7.73 -7.71
N ASP A 224 14.49 6.83 -8.52
CA ASP A 224 15.75 7.01 -9.24
C ASP A 224 15.57 7.24 -10.76
N LEU A 225 14.32 7.24 -11.24
CA LEU A 225 14.02 7.70 -12.59
C LEU A 225 14.29 9.20 -12.71
N ASP A 226 15.05 9.56 -13.74
CA ASP A 226 15.38 10.95 -14.03
C ASP A 226 14.11 11.78 -14.22
N ARG A 227 14.00 12.89 -13.49
CA ARG A 227 12.83 13.78 -13.56
C ARG A 227 12.65 14.37 -14.96
N ASP A 228 13.75 14.53 -15.69
CA ASP A 228 13.73 15.08 -17.04
C ASP A 228 12.97 14.16 -18.00
N ILE A 229 12.94 12.84 -17.76
CA ILE A 229 12.14 11.88 -18.54
C ILE A 229 10.65 12.25 -18.48
N PHE A 230 10.14 12.61 -17.29
CA PHE A 230 8.73 12.98 -17.13
C PHE A 230 8.42 14.34 -17.74
N ARG A 231 9.34 15.30 -17.62
CA ARG A 231 9.16 16.66 -18.16
C ARG A 231 9.15 16.67 -19.69
N GLU A 232 10.11 16.00 -20.30
CA GLU A 232 10.30 16.00 -21.75
C GLU A 232 9.21 15.22 -22.48
N LEU A 233 8.67 14.17 -21.85
CA LEU A 233 7.71 13.26 -22.50
C LEU A 233 6.24 13.56 -22.16
N LEU A 234 5.98 14.62 -21.38
CA LEU A 234 4.62 15.00 -20.99
C LEU A 234 3.75 15.39 -22.19
N ASP A 235 4.35 15.95 -23.25
CA ASP A 235 3.65 16.34 -24.48
C ASP A 235 3.81 15.31 -25.63
N GLU A 236 4.68 14.31 -25.46
CA GLU A 236 4.98 13.28 -26.48
C GLU A 236 4.00 12.10 -26.47
N PRO A 237 3.79 11.34 -27.56
CA PRO A 237 2.98 10.13 -27.53
C PRO A 237 3.43 9.11 -26.46
N LEU A 238 2.49 8.35 -25.88
CA LEU A 238 2.79 7.39 -24.80
C LEU A 238 3.76 6.29 -25.24
N GLU A 239 3.78 5.97 -26.52
CA GLU A 239 4.71 5.03 -27.15
C GLU A 239 6.16 5.47 -26.92
N VAL A 240 6.44 6.78 -27.04
CA VAL A 240 7.79 7.33 -26.82
C VAL A 240 8.22 7.14 -25.35
N PHE A 241 7.28 7.27 -24.42
CA PHE A 241 7.54 6.99 -23.00
C PHE A 241 7.80 5.51 -22.74
N SER A 242 7.05 4.61 -23.39
CA SER A 242 7.31 3.16 -23.34
C SER A 242 8.72 2.83 -23.86
N ASP A 243 9.09 3.38 -25.02
CA ASP A 243 10.40 3.17 -25.63
C ASP A 243 11.54 3.68 -24.74
N ARG A 244 11.35 4.83 -24.09
CA ARG A 244 12.36 5.41 -23.17
C ARG A 244 12.65 4.50 -21.98
N LEU A 245 11.64 3.74 -21.52
CA LEU A 245 11.74 2.84 -20.37
C LEU A 245 11.95 1.37 -20.77
N ALA A 246 12.11 1.05 -22.05
CA ALA A 246 12.24 -0.32 -22.56
C ALA A 246 13.45 -1.09 -21.99
N MET A 247 14.53 -0.39 -21.61
CA MET A 247 15.71 -0.98 -20.97
C MET A 247 15.68 -0.92 -19.43
N SER A 248 14.61 -0.36 -18.85
CA SER A 248 14.45 -0.29 -17.40
C SER A 248 13.82 -1.58 -16.85
N PRO A 249 13.92 -1.83 -15.53
CA PRO A 249 13.20 -2.93 -14.89
C PRO A 249 11.67 -2.84 -15.04
N TYR A 250 11.14 -1.67 -15.38
CA TYR A 250 9.70 -1.40 -15.48
C TYR A 250 9.13 -1.61 -16.88
N ALA A 251 9.94 -2.02 -17.86
CA ALA A 251 9.55 -2.10 -19.28
C ALA A 251 8.22 -2.84 -19.49
N GLN A 252 8.09 -4.06 -18.93
CA GLN A 252 6.86 -4.85 -19.05
C GLN A 252 5.65 -4.17 -18.40
N VAL A 253 5.84 -3.56 -17.22
CA VAL A 253 4.77 -2.88 -16.48
C VAL A 253 4.26 -1.68 -17.27
N VAL A 254 5.17 -0.91 -17.86
CA VAL A 254 4.88 0.28 -18.65
C VAL A 254 4.20 -0.09 -19.97
N GLU A 255 4.76 -1.05 -20.72
CA GLU A 255 4.24 -1.46 -22.02
C GLU A 255 2.80 -1.98 -21.91
N GLU A 256 2.57 -2.95 -21.02
CA GLU A 256 1.25 -3.55 -20.83
C GLU A 256 0.26 -2.57 -20.19
N GLY A 257 0.75 -1.69 -19.30
CA GLY A 257 -0.05 -0.63 -18.69
C GLY A 257 -0.54 0.41 -19.70
N ILE A 258 0.33 0.84 -20.61
CA ILE A 258 -0.02 1.78 -21.69
C ILE A 258 -0.97 1.12 -22.68
N ARG A 259 -0.74 -0.15 -23.04
CA ARG A 259 -1.65 -0.89 -23.93
C ARG A 259 -3.06 -0.95 -23.37
N GLU A 260 -3.24 -1.33 -22.10
CA GLU A 260 -4.57 -1.34 -21.46
C GLU A 260 -5.16 0.08 -21.39
N TRP A 261 -4.33 1.07 -21.07
CA TRP A 261 -4.78 2.47 -20.99
C TRP A 261 -5.36 2.95 -22.32
N GLN A 262 -4.69 2.67 -23.44
CA GLN A 262 -5.14 3.05 -24.77
C GLN A 262 -6.42 2.31 -25.19
N GLU A 263 -6.56 1.03 -24.83
CA GLU A 263 -7.74 0.22 -25.16
C GLU A 263 -8.97 0.56 -24.30
N ARG A 264 -8.78 0.76 -22.99
CA ARG A 264 -9.86 0.74 -21.99
C ARG A 264 -9.87 1.93 -21.04
N GLN A 265 -8.91 2.86 -21.13
CA GLN A 265 -8.74 3.97 -20.17
C GLN A 265 -8.65 3.47 -18.72
N SER A 266 -8.01 2.32 -18.53
CA SER A 266 -7.82 1.63 -17.25
C SER A 266 -6.34 1.43 -16.98
N LEU A 267 -5.93 1.61 -15.72
CA LEU A 267 -4.59 1.26 -15.21
C LEU A 267 -4.63 0.01 -14.33
N THR A 268 -5.70 -0.76 -14.38
CA THR A 268 -5.87 -1.99 -13.60
C THR A 268 -4.71 -2.97 -13.86
N ARG A 269 -4.35 -3.16 -15.13
CA ARG A 269 -3.24 -4.04 -15.52
C ARG A 269 -1.90 -3.48 -15.07
N PHE A 270 -1.69 -2.17 -15.18
CA PHE A 270 -0.50 -1.51 -14.65
C PHE A 270 -0.37 -1.75 -13.14
N GLU A 271 -1.44 -1.52 -12.38
CA GLU A 271 -1.43 -1.67 -10.92
C GLU A 271 -1.18 -3.11 -10.49
N LYS A 272 -1.77 -4.07 -11.20
CA LYS A 272 -1.48 -5.50 -10.99
C LYS A 272 -0.01 -5.81 -11.23
N LEU A 273 0.54 -5.45 -12.39
CA LEU A 273 1.93 -5.75 -12.75
C LEU A 273 2.94 -5.03 -11.83
N ALA A 274 2.61 -3.82 -11.37
CA ALA A 274 3.41 -3.09 -10.40
C ALA A 274 3.43 -3.80 -9.02
N ASP A 275 2.28 -4.28 -8.53
CA ASP A 275 2.21 -5.07 -7.30
C ASP A 275 3.00 -6.39 -7.46
N ASP A 276 2.83 -7.09 -8.60
CA ASP A 276 3.49 -8.37 -8.89
C ASP A 276 5.02 -8.20 -9.01
N PHE A 277 5.49 -7.10 -9.61
CA PHE A 277 6.91 -6.73 -9.67
C PHE A 277 7.52 -6.60 -8.27
N LEU A 278 6.87 -5.84 -7.38
CA LEU A 278 7.35 -5.63 -6.02
C LEU A 278 7.34 -6.93 -5.21
N LEU A 279 6.32 -7.76 -5.40
CA LEU A 279 6.23 -9.07 -4.76
C LEU A 279 7.36 -10.00 -5.23
N HIS A 280 7.64 -10.03 -6.53
CA HIS A 280 8.77 -10.80 -7.08
C HIS A 280 10.11 -10.33 -6.55
N PHE A 281 10.35 -9.02 -6.55
CA PHE A 281 11.58 -8.42 -6.01
C PHE A 281 11.87 -8.88 -4.58
N VAL A 282 10.84 -8.92 -3.72
CA VAL A 282 11.01 -9.39 -2.34
C VAL A 282 11.18 -10.90 -2.25
N ARG A 283 10.47 -11.67 -3.09
CA ARG A 283 10.61 -13.13 -3.14
C ARG A 283 12.00 -13.58 -3.56
N GLU A 284 12.64 -12.91 -4.51
CA GLU A 284 14.00 -13.27 -4.94
C GLU A 284 15.00 -13.13 -3.78
N LYS A 285 14.75 -12.19 -2.88
CA LYS A 285 15.55 -11.92 -1.69
C LYS A 285 15.12 -12.74 -0.46
N LYS A 286 14.09 -13.60 -0.59
CA LYS A 286 13.53 -14.40 0.53
C LYS A 286 14.51 -15.41 1.13
N HIS A 287 15.56 -15.81 0.42
CA HIS A 287 16.54 -16.80 0.92
C HIS A 287 17.59 -16.19 1.87
N ALA A 288 17.58 -14.87 2.07
CA ALA A 288 18.35 -14.23 3.12
C ALA A 288 17.92 -14.82 4.49
N SER A 289 18.82 -15.59 5.10
CA SER A 289 18.48 -16.42 6.26
C SER A 289 18.50 -15.65 7.59
N PHE A 290 19.07 -14.45 7.63
CA PHE A 290 19.38 -13.73 8.88
C PHE A 290 19.19 -12.20 8.80
N GLY A 291 18.28 -11.70 7.96
CA GLY A 291 18.02 -10.26 7.81
C GLY A 291 16.54 -9.88 7.90
N PRO A 292 16.19 -8.61 7.60
CA PRO A 292 14.82 -8.11 7.62
C PRO A 292 13.94 -8.62 6.47
N GLU A 293 14.53 -9.23 5.45
CA GLU A 293 13.85 -9.64 4.21
C GLU A 293 12.68 -10.61 4.44
N PRO A 294 12.79 -11.66 5.28
CA PRO A 294 11.66 -12.55 5.54
C PRO A 294 10.46 -11.84 6.19
N LEU A 295 10.73 -10.89 7.10
CA LEU A 295 9.69 -10.06 7.70
C LEU A 295 8.96 -9.24 6.63
N VAL A 296 9.73 -8.57 5.78
CA VAL A 296 9.20 -7.73 4.71
C VAL A 296 8.36 -8.55 3.73
N GLY A 297 8.86 -9.73 3.34
CA GLY A 297 8.13 -10.69 2.52
C GLY A 297 6.79 -11.07 3.14
N TYR A 298 6.78 -11.43 4.42
CA TYR A 298 5.55 -11.78 5.13
C TYR A 298 4.55 -10.63 5.23
N LEU A 299 5.00 -9.41 5.60
CA LEU A 299 4.08 -8.26 5.70
C LEU A 299 3.48 -7.91 4.34
N MET A 300 4.29 -7.83 3.29
CA MET A 300 3.79 -7.57 1.93
C MET A 300 2.87 -8.68 1.43
N ALA A 301 3.19 -9.94 1.73
CA ALA A 301 2.34 -11.08 1.42
C ALA A 301 0.98 -10.98 2.11
N LYS A 302 0.97 -10.67 3.40
CA LYS A 302 -0.26 -10.56 4.19
C LYS A 302 -1.13 -9.40 3.70
N GLU A 303 -0.52 -8.26 3.37
CA GLU A 303 -1.24 -7.13 2.79
C GLU A 303 -1.84 -7.44 1.42
N ASN A 304 -1.08 -8.15 0.58
CA ASN A 304 -1.56 -8.58 -0.73
C ASN A 304 -2.70 -9.60 -0.60
N GLU A 305 -2.61 -10.55 0.33
CA GLU A 305 -3.69 -11.50 0.64
C GLU A 305 -4.99 -10.79 1.04
N LEU A 306 -4.91 -9.81 1.96
CA LEU A 306 -6.08 -9.03 2.36
C LEU A 306 -6.64 -8.20 1.19
N LYS A 307 -5.76 -7.70 0.30
CA LYS A 307 -6.16 -7.01 -0.93
C LYS A 307 -6.89 -7.96 -1.90
N LEU A 308 -6.41 -9.19 -2.06
CA LEU A 308 -7.08 -10.22 -2.88
C LEU A 308 -8.46 -10.53 -2.34
N ILE A 309 -8.59 -10.76 -1.02
CA ILE A 309 -9.89 -10.99 -0.37
C ILE A 309 -10.82 -9.80 -0.63
N ARG A 310 -10.35 -8.57 -0.45
CA ARG A 310 -11.12 -7.35 -0.74
C ARG A 310 -11.65 -7.31 -2.17
N ILE A 311 -10.79 -7.56 -3.18
CA ILE A 311 -11.18 -7.55 -4.60
C ILE A 311 -12.29 -8.57 -4.84
N ILE A 312 -12.15 -9.78 -4.28
CA ILE A 312 -13.12 -10.86 -4.44
C ILE A 312 -14.44 -10.46 -3.78
N MET A 313 -14.41 -9.97 -2.54
CA MET A 313 -15.61 -9.57 -1.81
C MET A 313 -16.34 -8.43 -2.52
N VAL A 314 -15.63 -7.37 -2.91
CA VAL A 314 -16.21 -6.27 -3.72
C VAL A 314 -16.85 -6.80 -4.99
N GLY A 315 -16.14 -7.67 -5.72
CA GLY A 315 -16.65 -8.25 -6.96
C GLY A 315 -17.89 -9.10 -6.75
N LYS A 316 -17.91 -9.96 -5.72
CA LYS A 316 -19.04 -10.84 -5.41
C LYS A 316 -20.25 -10.09 -4.86
N ILE A 317 -20.04 -9.07 -4.04
CA ILE A 317 -21.10 -8.19 -3.53
C ILE A 317 -21.76 -7.45 -4.71
N ASN A 318 -20.95 -6.94 -5.64
CA ASN A 318 -21.43 -6.23 -6.84
C ASN A 318 -21.82 -7.17 -8.00
N ARG A 319 -21.82 -8.48 -7.78
CA ARG A 319 -22.22 -9.52 -8.76
C ARG A 319 -21.44 -9.43 -10.08
N LEU A 320 -20.17 -9.06 -10.02
CA LEU A 320 -19.31 -9.04 -11.18
C LEU A 320 -19.08 -10.45 -11.73
N PRO A 321 -18.93 -10.62 -13.06
CA PRO A 321 -18.52 -11.88 -13.65
C PRO A 321 -17.19 -12.38 -13.06
N THR A 322 -17.07 -13.70 -12.90
CA THR A 322 -15.86 -14.32 -12.34
C THR A 322 -14.59 -13.93 -13.10
N GLU A 323 -14.65 -13.86 -14.43
CA GLU A 323 -13.51 -13.45 -15.26
C GLU A 323 -13.07 -12.00 -14.98
N GLU A 324 -14.01 -11.07 -14.79
CA GLU A 324 -13.67 -9.67 -14.44
C GLU A 324 -13.01 -9.56 -13.05
N ILE A 325 -13.43 -10.40 -12.10
CA ILE A 325 -12.78 -10.47 -10.79
C ILE A 325 -11.36 -11.01 -10.97
N ARG A 326 -11.20 -12.11 -11.71
CA ARG A 326 -9.94 -12.82 -11.97
C ARG A 326 -8.91 -11.92 -12.66
N GLU A 327 -9.31 -11.10 -13.62
CA GLU A 327 -8.44 -10.12 -14.30
C GLU A 327 -7.79 -9.13 -13.33
N ARG A 328 -8.49 -8.77 -12.24
CA ARG A 328 -8.03 -7.80 -11.22
C ARG A 328 -7.16 -8.42 -10.12
N LEU A 329 -7.04 -9.74 -10.06
CA LEU A 329 -6.26 -10.42 -9.04
C LEU A 329 -4.76 -10.37 -9.36
N ARG A 330 -4.00 -10.05 -8.33
CA ARG A 330 -2.53 -10.10 -8.29
C ARG A 330 -2.05 -11.52 -7.99
N ASP A 331 -0.76 -11.77 -8.13
CA ASP A 331 -0.16 -13.03 -7.72
C ASP A 331 -0.27 -13.25 -6.20
N VAL A 332 -0.52 -14.51 -5.77
CA VAL A 332 -0.46 -14.91 -4.35
C VAL A 332 0.97 -15.16 -3.93
N TYR A 333 1.39 -14.75 -2.72
CA TYR A 333 2.79 -14.83 -2.30
C TYR A 333 3.39 -16.24 -2.29
N VAL A 334 2.63 -17.24 -1.82
CA VAL A 334 3.06 -18.64 -1.60
C VAL A 334 2.86 -19.50 -2.83
#